data_AF-A0A970TDX3-F1
#
_entry.id   AF-A0A970TDX3-F1
#
_cell.length_a   1.000
_cell.length_b   1.000
_cell.length_c   1.000
_cell.angle_alpha   90.00
_cell.angle_beta   90.00
_cell.angle_gamma   90.00
#
_symmetry.space_group_name_H-M   'P 1'
#
loop_
_entity.id
_entity.type
_entity.pdbx_description
1 polymer ?
#
loop_
_entity_poly.entity_id
_entity_poly.type
_entity_poly.pdbx_seq_one_letter_code
_entity_poly.pdbx_strand_id
1 'polypeptide(L)'
;KPKVDLSPTPINENINSKYSKEASNIINNIITVDMSDVEKIKAVHDYIVVNTEYDIDGLKKDNLPSSAYTEEGVLIKGKAVCQGYAEAFQLFMELLKIESKMVVGTDLISNIGHAWNMVRIKDNWYHIDITWDDPVPDQGEKIQYKYFLIRDIDIAKDHHWVRSDYPKCNSSDYLYYIYKDYIVDSIDNIEGKFMEQYDKGLREITLLYPEEGMPDFAFMNKYDYLWKKVDGGLKVDYSYYPPWQLGDYYVLIVMME
;
A
#
# COMPACT_ATOMS: atom_id res chain seq x y z
N LYS A 1 1.85 7.11 29.42
CA LYS A 1 2.19 7.04 27.99
C LYS A 1 3.71 7.12 27.86
N PRO A 2 4.38 6.23 27.11
CA PRO A 2 5.78 6.45 26.76
C PRO A 2 5.89 7.79 26.01
N LYS A 3 7.00 8.52 26.21
CA LYS A 3 7.30 9.71 25.39
C LYS A 3 7.78 9.22 24.02
N VAL A 4 7.09 9.64 22.96
CA VAL A 4 7.53 9.48 21.56
C VAL A 4 8.82 10.29 21.39
N ASP A 5 9.85 9.67 20.85
CA ASP A 5 11.10 10.34 20.52
C ASP A 5 11.03 10.88 19.09
N LEU A 6 10.99 12.21 18.98
CA LEU A 6 10.87 12.92 17.71
C LEU A 6 12.23 13.20 17.06
N SER A 7 13.32 12.61 17.57
CA SER A 7 14.63 12.73 16.94
C SER A 7 14.66 11.98 15.60
N PRO A 8 15.44 12.49 14.61
CA PRO A 8 15.54 11.84 13.31
C PRO A 8 16.17 10.45 13.41
N THR A 9 15.71 9.53 12.57
CA THR A 9 16.32 8.19 12.49
C THR A 9 17.75 8.26 11.95
N PRO A 10 18.73 7.56 12.56
CA PRO A 10 20.09 7.47 12.02
C PRO A 10 20.10 6.85 10.62
N ILE A 11 20.62 7.57 9.63
CA ILE A 11 20.73 7.14 8.23
C ILE A 11 22.11 6.56 7.91
N ASN A 12 22.19 5.80 6.81
CA ASN A 12 23.46 5.33 6.25
C ASN A 12 24.15 6.43 5.42
N GLU A 13 25.10 7.14 6.03
CA GLU A 13 25.87 8.22 5.37
C GLU A 13 26.82 7.75 4.26
N ASN A 14 27.04 6.44 4.10
CA ASN A 14 27.95 5.87 3.10
C ASN A 14 27.29 5.60 1.73
N ILE A 15 25.99 5.87 1.57
CA ILE A 15 25.29 5.69 0.29
C ILE A 15 25.65 6.84 -0.65
N ASN A 16 26.26 6.50 -1.79
CA ASN A 16 26.73 7.46 -2.79
C ASN A 16 25.74 7.59 -3.96
N SER A 17 24.49 7.97 -3.67
CA SER A 17 23.58 8.48 -4.70
C SER A 17 23.59 10.01 -4.70
N LYS A 18 23.49 10.62 -5.88
CA LYS A 18 23.29 12.06 -6.06
C LYS A 18 22.05 12.55 -5.29
N TYR A 19 21.07 11.66 -5.05
CA TYR A 19 19.80 11.97 -4.43
C TYR A 19 19.72 11.60 -2.93
N SER A 20 20.78 11.03 -2.35
CA SER A 20 20.80 10.62 -0.93
C SER A 20 20.48 11.76 0.03
N LYS A 21 20.88 13.00 -0.27
CA LYS A 21 20.56 14.16 0.58
C LYS A 21 19.07 14.46 0.59
N GLU A 22 18.41 14.41 -0.57
CA GLU A 22 16.97 14.68 -0.67
C GLU A 22 16.16 13.58 0.02
N ALA A 23 16.50 12.31 -0.28
CA ALA A 23 15.90 11.16 0.39
C ALA A 23 16.09 11.22 1.92
N SER A 24 17.25 11.67 2.40
CA SER A 24 17.52 11.86 3.83
C SER A 24 16.65 12.95 4.46
N ASN A 25 16.45 14.07 3.76
CA ASN A 25 15.56 15.13 4.24
C ASN A 25 14.12 14.64 4.36
N ILE A 26 13.66 13.87 3.36
CA ILE A 26 12.35 13.24 3.37
C ILE A 26 12.24 12.29 4.57
N ILE A 27 13.19 11.36 4.75
CA ILE A 27 13.23 10.44 5.91
C ILE A 27 13.08 11.21 7.23
N ASN A 28 13.81 12.31 7.41
CA ASN A 28 13.76 13.09 8.64
C ASN A 28 12.38 13.73 8.91
N ASN A 29 11.55 13.91 7.88
CA ASN A 29 10.21 14.45 8.00
C ASN A 29 9.14 13.37 8.21
N ILE A 30 9.34 12.17 7.66
CA ILE A 30 8.31 11.10 7.66
C ILE A 30 8.59 9.98 8.68
N ILE A 31 9.81 9.90 9.23
CA ILE A 31 10.24 8.79 10.09
C ILE A 31 10.84 9.30 11.41
N THR A 32 10.36 8.73 12.51
CA THR A 32 10.90 8.93 13.86
C THR A 32 11.65 7.69 14.36
N VAL A 33 12.53 7.86 15.34
CA VAL A 33 13.40 6.79 15.83
C VAL A 33 12.65 5.61 16.49
N ASP A 34 11.45 5.86 17.01
CA ASP A 34 10.61 4.86 17.66
C ASP A 34 9.79 4.00 16.69
N MET A 35 9.78 4.33 15.40
CA MET A 35 9.12 3.52 14.37
C MET A 35 9.82 2.16 14.18
N SER A 36 9.02 1.11 14.16
CA SER A 36 9.42 -0.22 13.69
C SER A 36 9.76 -0.21 12.20
N ASP A 37 10.47 -1.25 11.73
CA ASP A 37 10.81 -1.37 10.31
C ASP A 37 9.56 -1.35 9.43
N VAL A 38 8.47 -2.00 9.85
CA VAL A 38 7.19 -2.01 9.13
C VAL A 38 6.58 -0.62 9.02
N GLU A 39 6.63 0.16 10.09
CA GLU A 39 6.15 1.54 10.09
C GLU A 39 7.00 2.44 9.20
N LYS A 40 8.33 2.25 9.20
CA LYS A 40 9.25 2.96 8.29
C LYS A 40 9.00 2.62 6.82
N ILE A 41 8.86 1.34 6.51
CA ILE A 41 8.54 0.86 5.15
C ILE A 41 7.20 1.44 4.69
N LYS A 42 6.19 1.44 5.56
CA LYS A 42 4.88 2.05 5.26
C LYS A 42 4.99 3.56 5.04
N ALA A 43 5.73 4.28 5.88
CA ALA A 43 5.89 5.72 5.73
C ALA A 43 6.56 6.09 4.39
N VAL A 44 7.57 5.32 3.96
CA VAL A 44 8.21 5.49 2.65
C VAL A 44 7.26 5.15 1.51
N HIS A 45 6.55 4.02 1.61
CA HIS A 45 5.53 3.62 0.64
C HIS A 45 4.51 4.74 0.42
N ASP A 46 3.89 5.21 1.51
CA ASP A 46 2.87 6.25 1.47
C ASP A 46 3.41 7.56 0.88
N TYR A 47 4.64 7.94 1.27
CA TYR A 47 5.29 9.12 0.70
C TYR A 47 5.44 9.00 -0.82
N ILE A 48 5.92 7.86 -1.33
CA ILE A 48 6.14 7.68 -2.76
C ILE A 48 4.81 7.77 -3.53
N VAL A 49 3.76 7.08 -3.07
CA VAL A 49 2.42 7.11 -3.70
C VAL A 49 1.87 8.54 -3.72
N VAL A 50 1.89 9.25 -2.60
CA VAL A 50 1.28 10.60 -2.51
C VAL A 50 2.05 11.66 -3.30
N ASN A 51 3.35 11.45 -3.55
CA ASN A 51 4.21 12.46 -4.18
C ASN A 51 4.63 12.12 -5.61
N THR A 52 4.08 11.05 -6.20
CA THR A 52 4.45 10.61 -7.56
C THR A 52 3.23 10.24 -8.38
N GLU A 53 3.15 10.74 -9.61
CA GLU A 53 2.19 10.29 -10.61
C GLU A 53 2.84 9.25 -11.54
N TYR A 54 2.14 8.15 -11.83
CA TYR A 54 2.60 7.19 -12.83
C TYR A 54 2.53 7.78 -14.25
N ASP A 55 3.64 7.77 -15.00
CA ASP A 55 3.76 8.44 -16.32
C ASP A 55 3.15 7.65 -17.48
N ILE A 56 1.83 7.48 -17.43
CA ILE A 56 1.04 6.77 -18.45
C ILE A 56 1.12 7.47 -19.80
N ASP A 57 1.11 8.80 -19.78
CA ASP A 57 1.10 9.61 -20.98
C ASP A 57 2.43 9.53 -21.73
N GLY A 58 3.55 9.64 -21.01
CA GLY A 58 4.88 9.43 -21.55
C GLY A 58 5.05 8.02 -22.08
N LEU A 59 4.57 7.01 -21.35
CA LEU A 59 4.64 5.60 -21.76
C LEU A 59 3.84 5.35 -23.05
N LYS A 60 2.59 5.83 -23.13
CA LYS A 60 1.74 5.67 -24.33
C LYS A 60 2.28 6.39 -25.56
N LYS A 61 2.96 7.52 -25.37
CA LYS A 61 3.52 8.36 -26.45
C LYS A 61 4.96 7.98 -26.81
N ASP A 62 5.55 6.99 -26.14
CA ASP A 62 6.96 6.61 -26.26
C ASP A 62 7.90 7.82 -26.09
N ASN A 63 7.62 8.64 -25.08
CA ASN A 63 8.31 9.91 -24.82
C ASN A 63 8.62 10.09 -23.33
N LEU A 64 9.06 9.01 -22.68
CA LEU A 64 9.45 9.04 -21.27
C LEU A 64 10.82 9.73 -21.12
N PRO A 65 10.95 10.76 -20.26
CA PRO A 65 12.26 11.31 -19.93
C PRO A 65 13.09 10.28 -19.17
N SER A 66 14.42 10.31 -19.30
CA SER A 66 15.31 9.37 -18.60
C SER A 66 15.10 9.37 -17.08
N SER A 67 14.72 10.52 -16.51
CA SER A 67 14.42 10.64 -15.08
C SER A 67 13.27 9.75 -14.61
N ALA A 68 12.30 9.44 -15.48
CA ALA A 68 11.13 8.62 -15.13
C ALA A 68 11.51 7.18 -14.74
N TYR A 69 12.68 6.71 -15.18
CA TYR A 69 13.20 5.37 -14.89
C TYR A 69 14.13 5.32 -13.67
N THR A 70 14.31 6.44 -12.96
CA THR A 70 15.27 6.56 -11.85
C THR A 70 14.64 7.15 -10.61
N GLU A 71 15.34 7.12 -9.48
CA GLU A 71 14.87 7.75 -8.26
C GLU A 71 14.65 9.28 -8.41
N GLU A 72 15.24 9.92 -9.43
CA GLU A 72 14.97 11.33 -9.75
C GLU A 72 13.49 11.58 -10.08
N GLY A 73 12.85 10.64 -10.79
CA GLY A 73 11.46 10.75 -11.19
C GLY A 73 10.54 10.90 -9.98
N VAL A 74 10.80 10.13 -8.93
CA VAL A 74 10.07 10.17 -7.66
C VAL A 74 10.51 11.34 -6.79
N LEU A 75 11.81 11.46 -6.51
CA LEU A 75 12.32 12.38 -5.49
C LEU A 75 12.29 13.84 -5.92
N ILE A 76 12.32 14.12 -7.23
CA ILE A 76 12.48 15.49 -7.76
C ILE A 76 11.36 15.86 -8.73
N LYS A 77 10.94 14.94 -9.61
CA LYS A 77 9.96 15.26 -10.67
C LYS A 77 8.51 15.01 -10.26
N GLY A 78 8.27 14.15 -9.26
CA GLY A 78 6.94 13.67 -8.90
C GLY A 78 6.25 12.91 -10.03
N LYS A 79 7.01 12.32 -10.96
CA LYS A 79 6.48 11.58 -12.11
C LYS A 79 7.46 10.53 -12.59
N ALA A 80 7.05 9.27 -12.58
CA ALA A 80 7.92 8.13 -12.88
C ALA A 80 7.16 6.92 -13.44
N VAL A 81 7.92 5.91 -13.90
CA VAL A 81 7.41 4.57 -14.20
C VAL A 81 7.93 3.56 -13.17
N CYS A 82 7.53 2.29 -13.27
CA CYS A 82 7.76 1.28 -12.25
C CYS A 82 9.22 1.16 -11.77
N GLN A 83 10.17 1.26 -12.70
CA GLN A 83 11.59 1.28 -12.35
C GLN A 83 11.97 2.47 -11.45
N GLY A 84 11.48 3.68 -11.72
CA GLY A 84 11.76 4.85 -10.89
C GLY A 84 11.18 4.74 -9.48
N TYR A 85 9.98 4.17 -9.35
CA TYR A 85 9.38 3.84 -8.05
C TYR A 85 10.25 2.84 -7.28
N ALA A 86 10.69 1.77 -7.95
CA ALA A 86 11.48 0.71 -7.34
C ALA A 86 12.90 1.17 -6.94
N GLU A 87 13.55 2.01 -7.76
CA GLU A 87 14.86 2.60 -7.46
C GLU A 87 14.77 3.59 -6.29
N ALA A 88 13.74 4.43 -6.25
CA ALA A 88 13.52 5.35 -5.13
C ALA A 88 13.31 4.59 -3.81
N PHE A 89 12.44 3.58 -3.82
CA PHE A 89 12.22 2.75 -2.64
C PHE A 89 13.49 2.03 -2.19
N GLN A 90 14.26 1.47 -3.13
CA GLN A 90 15.55 0.84 -2.83
C GLN A 90 16.51 1.82 -2.14
N LEU A 91 16.62 3.06 -2.62
CA LEU A 91 17.45 4.09 -1.99
C LEU A 91 16.98 4.41 -0.56
N PHE A 92 15.68 4.54 -0.32
CA PHE A 92 15.15 4.76 1.02
C PHE A 92 15.49 3.60 1.97
N MET A 93 15.32 2.35 1.53
CA MET A 93 15.65 1.18 2.34
C MET A 93 17.14 1.10 2.69
N GLU A 94 18.02 1.39 1.72
CA GLU A 94 19.46 1.46 1.93
C GLU A 94 19.87 2.52 2.95
N LEU A 95 19.25 3.71 2.89
CA LEU A 95 19.47 4.79 3.86
C LEU A 95 18.95 4.40 5.26
N LEU A 96 17.83 3.69 5.34
CA LEU A 96 17.24 3.21 6.59
C LEU A 96 17.90 1.93 7.12
N LYS A 97 18.86 1.35 6.37
CA LYS A 97 19.53 0.07 6.68
C LYS A 97 18.55 -1.10 6.78
N ILE A 98 17.47 -1.04 6.02
CA ILE A 98 16.51 -2.13 5.85
C ILE A 98 16.95 -2.93 4.62
N GLU A 99 17.11 -4.23 4.78
CA GLU A 99 17.58 -5.07 3.68
C GLU A 99 16.48 -5.21 2.62
N SER A 100 16.79 -4.84 1.38
CA SER A 100 15.86 -4.90 0.26
C SER A 100 16.55 -5.33 -1.03
N LYS A 101 15.75 -5.77 -2.00
CA LYS A 101 16.18 -6.13 -3.35
C LYS A 101 15.18 -5.57 -4.35
N MET A 102 15.66 -4.92 -5.40
CA MET A 102 14.83 -4.67 -6.58
C MET A 102 14.62 -5.99 -7.33
N VAL A 103 13.39 -6.24 -7.76
CA VAL A 103 12.99 -7.40 -8.55
C VAL A 103 12.63 -6.93 -9.95
N VAL A 104 13.12 -7.65 -10.96
CA VAL A 104 12.76 -7.43 -12.36
C VAL A 104 11.97 -8.64 -12.86
N GLY A 105 10.86 -8.36 -13.53
CA GLY A 105 9.92 -9.36 -14.00
C GLY A 105 9.00 -8.81 -15.08
N THR A 106 7.78 -9.33 -15.14
CA THR A 106 6.76 -8.90 -16.10
C THR A 106 5.36 -8.92 -15.48
N ASP A 107 4.49 -8.02 -15.93
CA ASP A 107 3.04 -8.13 -15.78
C ASP A 107 2.53 -9.30 -16.63
N LEU A 108 1.76 -10.22 -16.05
CA LEU A 108 1.19 -11.36 -16.76
C LEU A 108 0.13 -11.00 -17.80
N ILE A 109 -0.57 -9.88 -17.64
CA ILE A 109 -1.67 -9.48 -18.54
C ILE A 109 -1.10 -8.79 -19.77
N SER A 110 -0.28 -7.75 -19.58
CA SER A 110 0.29 -6.99 -20.70
C SER A 110 1.58 -7.62 -21.27
N ASN A 111 2.21 -8.54 -20.54
CA ASN A 111 3.52 -9.12 -20.88
C ASN A 111 4.61 -8.04 -21.07
N ILE A 112 4.48 -6.92 -20.36
CA ILE A 112 5.45 -5.81 -20.36
C ILE A 112 6.40 -5.99 -19.17
N GLY A 113 7.67 -5.59 -19.36
CA GLY A 113 8.67 -5.58 -18.30
C GLY A 113 8.23 -4.72 -17.12
N HIS A 114 8.44 -5.22 -15.91
CA HIS A 114 8.02 -4.58 -14.68
C HIS A 114 9.11 -4.69 -13.60
N ALA A 115 9.14 -3.71 -12.70
CA ALA A 115 10.09 -3.63 -11.60
C ALA A 115 9.39 -3.24 -10.30
N TRP A 116 9.71 -3.95 -9.23
CA TRP A 116 9.20 -3.71 -7.87
C TRP A 116 10.29 -4.09 -6.85
N ASN A 117 9.97 -4.21 -5.55
CA ASN A 117 10.97 -4.58 -4.54
C ASN A 117 10.55 -5.77 -3.66
N MET A 118 11.54 -6.40 -3.06
CA MET A 118 11.40 -7.26 -1.89
C MET A 118 12.11 -6.61 -0.70
N VAL A 119 11.58 -6.80 0.49
CA VAL A 119 12.12 -6.25 1.74
C VAL A 119 12.18 -7.33 2.79
N ARG A 120 13.20 -7.31 3.64
CA ARG A 120 13.32 -8.23 4.77
C ARG A 120 12.88 -7.54 6.05
N ILE A 121 11.94 -8.16 6.76
CA ILE A 121 11.52 -7.76 8.11
C ILE A 121 11.81 -8.95 9.03
N LYS A 122 12.67 -8.74 10.03
CA LYS A 122 13.22 -9.82 10.87
C LYS A 122 13.84 -10.91 9.97
N ASP A 123 13.32 -12.13 10.02
CA ASP A 123 13.85 -13.28 9.25
C ASP A 123 13.02 -13.60 8.00
N ASN A 124 12.01 -12.80 7.68
CA ASN A 124 11.08 -13.03 6.59
C ASN A 124 11.22 -12.00 5.48
N TRP A 125 11.11 -12.45 4.23
CA TRP A 125 11.04 -11.61 3.04
C TRP A 125 9.59 -11.41 2.60
N TYR A 126 9.32 -10.22 2.06
CA TYR A 126 8.02 -9.83 1.54
C TYR A 126 8.21 -9.06 0.23
N HIS A 127 7.26 -9.21 -0.68
CA HIS A 127 7.15 -8.34 -1.84
C HIS A 127 6.49 -7.01 -1.47
N ILE A 128 6.89 -5.95 -2.15
CA ILE A 128 6.24 -4.64 -2.14
C ILE A 128 6.24 -4.06 -3.55
N ASP A 129 5.06 -3.75 -4.08
CA ASP A 129 4.91 -3.05 -5.36
C ASP A 129 4.13 -1.75 -5.17
N ILE A 130 4.89 -0.66 -5.06
CA ILE A 130 4.35 0.67 -4.81
C ILE A 130 3.64 1.22 -6.04
N THR A 131 4.09 0.85 -7.24
CA THR A 131 3.48 1.32 -8.49
C THR A 131 2.08 0.76 -8.65
N TRP A 132 1.84 -0.49 -8.24
CA TRP A 132 0.51 -1.09 -8.33
C TRP A 132 -0.38 -0.76 -7.12
N ASP A 133 0.20 -0.20 -6.05
CA ASP A 133 -0.53 0.39 -4.93
C ASP A 133 -0.85 1.89 -5.12
N ASP A 134 -0.32 2.51 -6.19
CA ASP A 134 -0.59 3.89 -6.62
C ASP A 134 -1.83 3.96 -7.53
N PRO A 135 -2.94 4.63 -7.11
CA PRO A 135 -4.14 4.73 -7.93
C PRO A 135 -3.92 5.45 -9.27
N VAL A 136 -4.45 4.85 -10.33
CA VAL A 136 -4.44 5.42 -11.69
C VAL A 136 -5.86 5.72 -12.17
N PRO A 137 -6.16 6.95 -12.68
CA PRO A 137 -5.31 8.15 -12.66
C PRO A 137 -5.02 8.61 -11.22
N ASP A 138 -3.97 9.40 -11.02
CA ASP A 138 -3.57 9.90 -9.70
C ASP A 138 -4.76 10.50 -8.94
N GLN A 139 -4.90 10.10 -7.68
CA GLN A 139 -5.99 10.47 -6.77
C GLN A 139 -5.49 11.23 -5.53
N GLY A 140 -4.27 11.77 -5.57
CA GLY A 140 -3.69 12.58 -4.50
C GLY A 140 -3.36 11.75 -3.27
N GLU A 141 -4.04 12.01 -2.15
CA GLU A 141 -3.73 11.36 -0.86
C GLU A 141 -4.26 9.91 -0.75
N LYS A 142 -4.88 9.37 -1.79
CA LYS A 142 -5.43 8.02 -1.77
C LYS A 142 -4.35 6.99 -2.07
N ILE A 143 -4.21 6.03 -1.16
CA ILE A 143 -3.16 5.00 -1.19
C ILE A 143 -3.82 3.62 -1.10
N GLN A 144 -3.35 2.66 -1.89
CA GLN A 144 -3.73 1.26 -1.76
C GLN A 144 -2.64 0.47 -1.03
N TYR A 145 -2.99 -0.72 -0.55
CA TYR A 145 -2.06 -1.61 0.17
C TYR A 145 -2.24 -3.07 -0.28
N LYS A 146 -2.70 -3.27 -1.52
CA LYS A 146 -2.94 -4.58 -2.10
C LYS A 146 -1.62 -5.33 -2.33
N TYR A 147 -0.56 -4.61 -2.67
CA TYR A 147 0.77 -5.16 -2.91
C TYR A 147 1.77 -4.84 -1.79
N PHE A 148 1.30 -4.33 -0.65
CA PHE A 148 2.12 -4.03 0.51
C PHE A 148 2.44 -5.27 1.35
N LEU A 149 3.72 -5.66 1.40
CA LEU A 149 4.27 -6.76 2.20
C LEU A 149 3.58 -8.11 1.96
N ILE A 150 3.48 -8.51 0.69
CA ILE A 150 2.77 -9.73 0.27
C ILE A 150 3.69 -10.91 -0.02
N ARG A 151 3.10 -12.11 -0.14
CA ARG A 151 3.83 -13.37 -0.35
C ARG A 151 4.04 -13.65 -1.84
N ASP A 152 4.95 -14.58 -2.09
CA ASP A 152 5.21 -15.24 -3.37
C ASP A 152 3.96 -15.80 -4.05
N ILE A 153 2.97 -16.25 -3.27
CA ILE A 153 1.72 -16.80 -3.81
C ILE A 153 0.74 -15.70 -4.20
N ASP A 154 0.78 -14.57 -3.51
CA ASP A 154 -0.14 -13.47 -3.73
C ASP A 154 0.28 -12.66 -4.96
N ILE A 155 1.57 -12.29 -5.04
CA ILE A 155 2.08 -11.49 -6.16
C ILE A 155 2.16 -12.28 -7.47
N ALA A 156 2.30 -13.61 -7.41
CA ALA A 156 2.38 -14.45 -8.60
C ALA A 156 1.05 -14.64 -9.35
N LYS A 157 -0.05 -14.07 -8.82
CA LYS A 157 -1.34 -14.06 -9.51
C LYS A 157 -1.30 -13.17 -10.76
N ASP A 158 -0.53 -12.10 -10.72
CA ASP A 158 -0.46 -11.09 -11.77
C ASP A 158 0.99 -10.68 -12.14
N HIS A 159 1.99 -11.09 -11.35
CA HIS A 159 3.40 -10.90 -11.66
C HIS A 159 4.13 -12.19 -12.02
N HIS A 160 5.13 -12.07 -12.87
CA HIS A 160 6.09 -13.12 -13.16
C HIS A 160 7.53 -12.67 -12.90
N TRP A 161 8.33 -13.52 -12.26
CA TRP A 161 9.77 -13.34 -12.08
C TRP A 161 10.48 -14.69 -12.01
N VAL A 162 11.80 -14.68 -12.22
CA VAL A 162 12.65 -15.85 -12.08
C VAL A 162 12.90 -16.11 -10.59
N ARG A 163 12.05 -16.93 -9.97
CA ARG A 163 12.06 -17.20 -8.51
C ARG A 163 13.41 -17.65 -7.94
N SER A 164 14.24 -18.34 -8.72
CA SER A 164 15.56 -18.81 -8.27
C SER A 164 16.54 -17.69 -7.95
N ASP A 165 16.30 -16.49 -8.47
CA ASP A 165 17.23 -15.37 -8.37
C ASP A 165 17.00 -14.54 -7.09
N TYR A 166 15.94 -14.86 -6.34
CA TYR A 166 15.44 -14.06 -5.22
C TYR A 166 15.10 -14.92 -4.00
N PRO A 167 15.10 -14.35 -2.78
CA PRO A 167 14.62 -15.03 -1.59
C PRO A 167 13.11 -15.34 -1.67
N LYS A 168 12.68 -16.37 -0.95
CA LYS A 168 11.26 -16.76 -0.89
C LYS A 168 10.48 -15.90 0.10
N CYS A 169 9.32 -15.42 -0.31
CA CYS A 169 8.40 -14.66 0.54
C CYS A 169 7.18 -15.51 0.92
N ASN A 170 7.22 -16.21 2.07
CA ASN A 170 6.15 -17.14 2.48
C ASN A 170 5.39 -16.73 3.75
N SER A 171 5.88 -15.75 4.50
CA SER A 171 5.28 -15.37 5.77
C SER A 171 4.01 -14.54 5.57
N SER A 172 3.03 -14.73 6.44
CA SER A 172 1.80 -13.94 6.50
C SER A 172 1.80 -12.88 7.62
N ASP A 173 2.88 -12.77 8.40
CA ASP A 173 2.90 -11.98 9.65
C ASP A 173 2.58 -10.50 9.44
N TYR A 174 2.98 -9.94 8.29
CA TYR A 174 2.83 -8.53 7.95
C TYR A 174 1.94 -8.28 6.72
N LEU A 175 1.13 -9.26 6.31
CA LEU A 175 0.09 -9.00 5.30
C LEU A 175 -0.80 -7.85 5.80
N TYR A 176 -0.88 -6.76 5.05
CA TYR A 176 -1.36 -5.47 5.56
C TYR A 176 -2.68 -5.57 6.33
N TYR A 177 -3.70 -6.18 5.72
CA TYR A 177 -5.03 -6.28 6.32
C TYR A 177 -5.08 -7.20 7.55
N ILE A 178 -4.19 -8.19 7.65
CA ILE A 178 -4.06 -9.05 8.84
C ILE A 178 -3.32 -8.29 9.94
N TYR A 179 -2.18 -7.67 9.58
CA TYR A 179 -1.34 -6.93 10.50
C TYR A 179 -2.07 -5.75 11.15
N LYS A 180 -2.94 -5.06 10.39
CA LYS A 180 -3.74 -3.95 10.88
C LYS A 180 -5.03 -4.39 11.59
N ASP A 181 -5.28 -5.70 11.68
CA ASP A 181 -6.50 -6.27 12.24
C ASP A 181 -7.76 -5.73 11.53
N TYR A 182 -7.73 -5.70 10.20
CA TYR A 182 -8.83 -5.26 9.34
C TYR A 182 -9.64 -6.41 8.73
N ILE A 183 -9.20 -7.66 8.92
CA ILE A 183 -9.95 -8.83 8.48
C ILE A 183 -11.21 -8.98 9.34
N VAL A 184 -12.34 -9.16 8.65
CA VAL A 184 -13.62 -9.51 9.27
C VAL A 184 -14.00 -10.91 8.78
N ASP A 185 -14.05 -11.86 9.70
CA ASP A 185 -14.30 -13.29 9.43
C ASP A 185 -15.76 -13.70 9.55
N SER A 186 -16.61 -12.82 10.10
CA SER A 186 -18.04 -13.02 10.21
C SER A 186 -18.78 -11.69 10.18
N ILE A 187 -20.00 -11.75 9.67
CA ILE A 187 -20.87 -10.58 9.58
C ILE A 187 -21.21 -9.98 10.95
N ASP A 188 -21.22 -10.79 12.01
CA ASP A 188 -21.49 -10.34 13.38
C ASP A 188 -20.37 -9.42 13.93
N ASN A 189 -19.17 -9.51 13.36
CA ASN A 189 -18.00 -8.73 13.78
C ASN A 189 -17.86 -7.40 13.01
N ILE A 190 -18.67 -7.18 11.95
CA ILE A 190 -18.49 -6.02 11.06
C ILE A 190 -18.85 -4.69 11.71
N GLU A 191 -19.92 -4.65 12.51
CA GLU A 191 -20.39 -3.44 13.20
C GLU A 191 -19.33 -2.93 14.19
N GLY A 192 -18.76 -3.83 15.00
CA GLY A 192 -17.70 -3.47 15.95
C GLY A 192 -16.48 -2.87 15.25
N LYS A 193 -16.06 -3.43 14.12
CA LYS A 193 -14.95 -2.92 13.32
C LYS A 193 -15.24 -1.56 12.70
N PHE A 194 -16.46 -1.34 12.22
CA PHE A 194 -16.89 -0.04 11.71
C PHE A 194 -16.89 1.02 12.79
N MET A 195 -17.47 0.73 13.95
CA MET A 195 -17.50 1.68 15.06
C MET A 195 -16.07 2.00 15.56
N GLU A 196 -15.17 1.02 15.59
CA GLU A 196 -13.76 1.28 15.92
C GLU A 196 -13.10 2.26 14.94
N GLN A 197 -13.39 2.15 13.64
CA GLN A 197 -12.90 3.08 12.63
C GLN A 197 -13.60 4.44 12.72
N TYR A 198 -14.91 4.45 13.00
CA TYR A 198 -15.70 5.67 13.20
C TYR A 198 -15.15 6.51 14.36
N ASP A 199 -14.84 5.87 15.49
CA ASP A 199 -14.27 6.50 16.68
C ASP A 199 -12.88 7.09 16.41
N LYS A 200 -12.16 6.56 15.41
CA LYS A 200 -10.89 7.12 14.89
C LYS A 200 -11.08 8.28 13.93
N GLY A 201 -12.32 8.66 13.62
CA GLY A 201 -12.65 9.77 12.72
C GLY A 201 -12.83 9.38 11.25
N LEU A 202 -12.74 8.09 10.91
CA LEU A 202 -13.01 7.63 9.55
C LEU A 202 -14.51 7.70 9.27
N ARG A 203 -14.86 8.13 8.05
CA ARG A 203 -16.25 8.29 7.59
C ARG A 203 -16.55 7.57 6.30
N GLU A 204 -15.52 7.00 5.66
CA GLU A 204 -15.64 6.17 4.48
C GLU A 204 -14.87 4.88 4.74
N ILE A 205 -15.54 3.74 4.65
CA ILE A 205 -14.93 2.41 4.79
C ILE A 205 -15.17 1.64 3.51
N THR A 206 -14.09 1.10 2.95
CA THR A 206 -14.15 0.19 1.81
C THR A 206 -14.06 -1.25 2.30
N LEU A 207 -15.07 -2.05 2.00
CA LEU A 207 -15.06 -3.49 2.17
C LEU A 207 -14.63 -4.16 0.86
N LEU A 208 -13.71 -5.13 0.98
CA LEU A 208 -13.22 -5.93 -0.13
C LEU A 208 -13.64 -7.39 0.09
N TYR A 209 -14.45 -7.93 -0.82
CA TYR A 209 -14.88 -9.33 -0.78
C TYR A 209 -14.14 -10.12 -1.87
N PRO A 210 -13.46 -11.23 -1.54
CA PRO A 210 -12.98 -12.13 -2.59
C PRO A 210 -14.16 -12.69 -3.39
N GLU A 211 -13.94 -12.95 -4.68
CA GLU A 211 -14.95 -13.52 -5.58
C GLU A 211 -15.55 -14.83 -5.02
N GLU A 212 -14.71 -15.68 -4.44
CA GLU A 212 -15.14 -16.83 -3.63
C GLU A 212 -15.57 -16.37 -2.23
N GLY A 213 -16.86 -16.49 -1.94
CA GLY A 213 -17.41 -16.15 -0.62
C GLY A 213 -18.19 -14.83 -0.56
N MET A 214 -18.50 -14.23 -1.72
CA MET A 214 -19.42 -13.08 -1.79
C MET A 214 -20.74 -13.43 -1.07
N PRO A 215 -21.10 -12.71 0.02
CA PRO A 215 -22.32 -13.01 0.73
C PRO A 215 -23.54 -12.56 -0.10
N ASP A 216 -24.63 -13.34 -0.06
CA ASP A 216 -25.89 -13.04 -0.76
C ASP A 216 -26.45 -11.70 -0.28
N PHE A 217 -26.45 -10.66 -1.13
CA PHE A 217 -26.89 -9.28 -0.84
C PHE A 217 -28.23 -9.15 -0.09
N ALA A 218 -29.06 -10.20 -0.06
CA ALA A 218 -30.17 -10.31 0.90
C ALA A 218 -29.74 -10.07 2.37
N PHE A 219 -28.47 -10.31 2.73
CA PHE A 219 -27.91 -9.97 4.02
C PHE A 219 -27.91 -8.45 4.26
N MET A 220 -27.60 -7.62 3.26
CA MET A 220 -27.61 -6.16 3.42
C MET A 220 -29.00 -5.63 3.78
N ASN A 221 -30.06 -6.28 3.28
CA ASN A 221 -31.43 -5.95 3.64
C ASN A 221 -31.80 -6.34 5.08
N LYS A 222 -31.09 -7.31 5.70
CA LYS A 222 -31.17 -7.53 7.16
C LYS A 222 -30.45 -6.43 7.95
N TYR A 223 -29.56 -5.68 7.29
CA TYR A 223 -28.93 -4.45 7.75
C TYR A 223 -29.86 -3.39 8.35
N ASP A 224 -30.96 -3.13 7.62
CA ASP A 224 -31.84 -1.96 7.76
C ASP A 224 -32.35 -1.67 9.18
N TYR A 225 -32.40 -2.68 10.05
CA TYR A 225 -32.84 -2.51 11.44
C TYR A 225 -31.70 -2.18 12.43
N LEU A 226 -30.44 -2.51 12.13
CA LEU A 226 -29.28 -2.05 12.92
C LEU A 226 -28.99 -0.56 12.64
N TRP A 227 -29.40 -0.08 11.47
CA TRP A 227 -29.25 1.30 10.98
C TRP A 227 -30.28 2.31 11.52
N LYS A 228 -31.21 1.86 12.40
CA LYS A 228 -32.13 2.74 13.16
C LYS A 228 -32.32 2.22 14.58
N LYS A 229 -31.61 2.79 15.55
CA LYS A 229 -32.01 2.68 16.97
C LYS A 229 -32.39 4.04 17.54
N VAL A 230 -33.56 4.04 18.18
CA VAL A 230 -34.17 5.16 18.88
C VAL A 230 -33.54 5.27 20.28
N ASP A 231 -33.39 6.50 20.75
CA ASP A 231 -32.88 6.97 22.06
C ASP A 231 -31.35 6.98 22.26
N GLY A 232 -30.73 8.10 21.86
CA GLY A 232 -29.41 8.56 22.32
C GLY A 232 -28.18 7.96 21.63
N GLY A 233 -28.37 7.00 20.71
CA GLY A 233 -27.31 6.38 19.93
C GLY A 233 -26.96 7.14 18.64
N LEU A 234 -25.74 6.90 18.14
CA LEU A 234 -25.18 7.47 16.93
C LEU A 234 -25.99 7.01 15.69
N LYS A 235 -26.50 7.95 14.89
CA LYS A 235 -27.17 7.66 13.62
C LYS A 235 -26.11 7.67 12.52
N VAL A 236 -25.61 6.50 12.15
CA VAL A 236 -24.73 6.39 10.99
C VAL A 236 -25.60 6.11 9.76
N ASP A 237 -25.71 7.11 8.87
CA ASP A 237 -26.39 6.95 7.57
C ASP A 237 -25.40 6.29 6.59
N TYR A 238 -25.82 5.20 5.96
CA TYR A 238 -24.96 4.38 5.12
C TYR A 238 -25.43 4.41 3.68
N SER A 239 -24.63 5.02 2.81
CA SER A 239 -24.81 4.95 1.36
C SER A 239 -23.88 3.89 0.79
N TYR A 240 -24.45 2.95 0.05
CA TYR A 240 -23.71 1.90 -0.65
C TYR A 240 -23.71 2.18 -2.15
N TYR A 241 -22.55 2.07 -2.76
CA TYR A 241 -22.42 2.08 -4.21
C TYR A 241 -22.45 0.64 -4.74
N PRO A 242 -23.04 0.41 -5.93
CA PRO A 242 -23.10 -0.93 -6.50
C PRO A 242 -21.68 -1.51 -6.62
N PRO A 243 -21.51 -2.81 -6.33
CA PRO A 243 -20.20 -3.43 -6.32
C PRO A 243 -19.55 -3.29 -7.69
N TRP A 244 -18.32 -2.76 -7.72
CA TRP A 244 -17.45 -2.89 -8.88
C TRP A 244 -16.32 -3.85 -8.56
N GLN A 245 -15.78 -4.45 -9.62
CA GLN A 245 -14.66 -5.37 -9.52
C GLN A 245 -13.36 -4.58 -9.47
N LEU A 246 -12.52 -4.86 -8.47
CA LEU A 246 -11.14 -4.38 -8.36
C LEU A 246 -10.22 -5.60 -8.32
N GLY A 247 -9.83 -6.10 -9.49
CA GLY A 247 -9.10 -7.37 -9.61
C GLY A 247 -9.94 -8.56 -9.11
N ASP A 248 -9.42 -9.27 -8.11
CA ASP A 248 -10.05 -10.46 -7.50
C ASP A 248 -11.16 -10.13 -6.48
N TYR A 249 -11.46 -8.84 -6.27
CA TYR A 249 -12.34 -8.40 -5.19
C TYR A 249 -13.57 -7.64 -5.71
N TYR A 250 -14.70 -7.84 -5.03
CA TYR A 250 -15.83 -6.93 -5.07
C TYR A 250 -15.68 -5.85 -4.01
N VAL A 251 -15.86 -4.60 -4.44
CA VAL A 251 -15.71 -3.43 -3.60
C VAL A 251 -17.08 -2.95 -3.14
N LEU A 252 -17.26 -2.76 -1.83
CA LEU A 252 -18.44 -2.12 -1.25
C LEU A 252 -17.98 -0.93 -0.40
N ILE A 253 -18.33 0.28 -0.83
CA ILE A 253 -18.07 1.49 -0.06
C ILE A 253 -19.24 1.74 0.90
N VAL A 254 -18.88 2.07 2.12
CA VAL A 254 -19.76 2.31 3.24
C VAL A 254 -19.44 3.70 3.79
N MET A 255 -20.30 4.67 3.49
CA MET A 255 -20.22 6.01 4.07
C MET A 255 -20.85 6.02 5.46
N MET A 256 -20.27 6.74 6.41
CA MET A 256 -20.75 6.84 7.77
C MET A 256 -21.01 8.31 8.11
N GLU A 257 -22.26 8.68 8.33
CA GLU A 257 -22.64 10.06 8.75
C GLU A 257 -22.69 10.24 10.27
#